data_AF-A0A846DHC0-F1
#
_entry.id   AF-A0A846DHC0-F1
#
_cell.length_a   1.000
_cell.length_b   1.000
_cell.length_c   1.000
_cell.angle_alpha   90.00
_cell.angle_beta   90.00
_cell.angle_gamma   90.00
#
_symmetry.space_group_name_H-M   'P 1'
#
loop_
_entity.id
_entity.type
_entity.pdbx_description
1 polymer ?
#
loop_
_entity_poly.entity_id
_entity_poly.type
_entity_poly.pdbx_seq_one_letter_code
_entity_poly.pdbx_strand_id
1 'polypeptide(L)'
;MEQGLAEILANAIKIGKELTQLRQLQKQGRLTPQQEKRITELVKAEEKIVEDFNNFIESEEVEALIAQLTPKTRKPDLVDDLEDFIALQDNLKDLQQNAVLLYPLIFENRLELILTNPYSSPIRRTVQVSNSELKQTIIDFRKALRGKSSDIKIPAQKLYNWLIKPLENDLKVAEAETIIYVPDGQLRYIPLSALYDGEKWLTQRFRINNITASSLTDLNSQPQPKIQVLAAAFANGYYEFEIEG
;
A
#
# COMPACT_ATOMS: atom_id res chain seq x y z
N MET A 1 18.68 19.24 -12.41
CA MET A 1 18.78 17.98 -11.63
C MET A 1 17.42 17.36 -11.31
N GLU A 2 16.33 18.15 -11.19
CA GLU A 2 14.97 17.66 -10.89
C GLU A 2 14.34 16.78 -11.99
N GLN A 3 14.55 17.09 -13.28
CA GLN A 3 13.99 16.30 -14.39
C GLN A 3 14.44 14.82 -14.37
N GLY A 4 15.68 14.55 -13.94
CA GLY A 4 16.21 13.18 -13.90
C GLY A 4 15.65 12.34 -12.74
N LEU A 5 15.35 12.94 -11.57
CA LEU A 5 14.75 12.22 -10.45
C LEU A 5 13.30 11.85 -10.76
N ALA A 6 12.52 12.78 -11.35
CA ALA A 6 11.14 12.52 -11.73
C ALA A 6 11.02 11.36 -12.74
N GLU A 7 11.93 11.28 -13.71
CA GLU A 7 11.97 10.19 -14.69
C GLU A 7 12.37 8.84 -14.05
N ILE A 8 13.30 8.86 -13.09
CA ILE A 8 13.67 7.67 -12.30
C ILE A 8 12.46 7.18 -11.49
N LEU A 9 11.79 8.06 -10.75
CA LEU A 9 10.61 7.73 -9.95
C LEU A 9 9.44 7.25 -10.82
N ALA A 10 9.26 7.79 -12.03
CA ALA A 10 8.22 7.35 -12.96
C ALA A 10 8.46 5.93 -13.50
N ASN A 11 9.72 5.47 -13.48
CA ASN A 11 10.14 4.19 -14.04
C ASN A 11 10.65 3.19 -12.99
N ALA A 12 10.44 3.45 -11.70
CA ALA A 12 10.99 2.66 -10.59
C ALA A 12 10.69 1.16 -10.71
N ILE A 13 9.44 0.77 -10.99
CA ILE A 13 9.07 -0.65 -11.16
C ILE A 13 9.76 -1.28 -12.37
N LYS A 14 9.89 -0.52 -13.47
CA LYS A 14 10.57 -0.97 -14.68
C LYS A 14 12.07 -1.20 -14.41
N ILE A 15 12.71 -0.28 -13.70
CA ILE A 15 14.10 -0.39 -13.24
C ILE A 15 14.27 -1.66 -12.39
N GLY A 16 13.40 -1.87 -11.40
CA GLY A 16 13.43 -3.04 -10.52
C GLY A 16 13.24 -4.37 -11.26
N LYS A 17 12.29 -4.43 -12.22
CA LYS A 17 12.08 -5.61 -13.08
C LYS A 17 13.31 -5.92 -13.93
N GLU A 18 13.89 -4.92 -14.59
CA GLU A 18 15.09 -5.08 -15.43
C GLU A 18 16.28 -5.56 -14.59
N LEU A 19 16.50 -4.93 -13.42
CA LEU A 19 17.57 -5.31 -12.50
C LEU A 19 17.43 -6.74 -11.98
N THR A 20 16.20 -7.17 -11.67
CA THR A 20 15.90 -8.54 -11.24
C THR A 20 16.27 -9.56 -12.33
N GLN A 21 15.92 -9.28 -13.60
CA GLN A 21 16.26 -10.15 -14.73
C GLN A 21 17.78 -10.22 -14.97
N LEU A 22 18.47 -9.08 -14.92
CA LEU A 22 19.92 -9.04 -15.10
C LEU A 22 20.68 -9.74 -13.96
N ARG A 23 20.23 -9.60 -12.71
CA ARG A 23 20.78 -10.33 -11.55
C ARG A 23 20.56 -11.85 -11.68
N GLN A 24 19.45 -12.31 -12.28
CA GLN A 24 19.27 -13.73 -12.60
C GLN A 24 20.26 -14.22 -13.66
N LEU A 25 20.50 -13.45 -14.73
CA LEU A 25 21.51 -13.79 -15.75
C LEU A 25 22.93 -13.81 -15.17
N GLN A 26 23.22 -12.89 -14.23
CA GLN A 26 24.48 -12.88 -13.48
C GLN A 26 24.70 -14.18 -12.71
N LYS A 27 23.69 -14.66 -11.98
CA LYS A 27 23.75 -15.93 -11.25
C LYS A 27 23.97 -17.13 -12.17
N GLN A 28 23.56 -17.04 -13.43
CA GLN A 28 23.78 -18.07 -14.46
C GLN A 28 25.12 -17.94 -15.19
N GLY A 29 25.94 -16.93 -14.90
CA GLY A 29 27.21 -16.68 -15.56
C GLY A 29 27.08 -16.23 -17.02
N ARG A 30 25.94 -15.61 -17.41
CA ARG A 30 25.60 -15.27 -18.80
C ARG A 30 25.64 -13.77 -19.12
N LEU A 31 26.34 -12.98 -18.31
CA LEU A 31 26.40 -11.53 -18.49
C LEU A 31 27.31 -11.11 -19.63
N THR A 32 26.89 -10.07 -20.37
CA THR A 32 27.76 -9.32 -21.27
C THR A 32 28.32 -8.07 -20.58
N PRO A 33 29.45 -7.50 -21.04
CA PRO A 33 29.99 -6.26 -20.49
C PRO A 33 29.01 -5.06 -20.54
N GLN A 34 28.13 -5.05 -21.55
CA GLN A 34 27.07 -4.03 -21.65
C GLN A 34 26.01 -4.22 -20.55
N GLN A 35 25.65 -5.47 -20.24
CA GLN A 35 24.72 -5.79 -19.16
C GLN A 35 25.30 -5.48 -17.78
N GLU A 36 26.60 -5.69 -17.57
CA GLU A 36 27.29 -5.29 -16.34
C GLU A 36 27.21 -3.78 -16.11
N LYS A 37 27.52 -2.99 -17.14
CA LYS A 37 27.37 -1.53 -17.07
C LYS A 37 25.91 -1.12 -16.78
N ARG A 38 24.96 -1.81 -17.41
CA ARG A 38 23.53 -1.56 -17.20
C ARG A 38 23.11 -1.86 -15.76
N ILE A 39 23.60 -2.94 -15.16
CA ILE A 39 23.37 -3.23 -13.72
C ILE A 39 23.86 -2.06 -12.87
N THR A 40 25.06 -1.54 -13.11
CA THR A 40 25.59 -0.40 -12.35
C THR A 40 24.70 0.84 -12.46
N GLU A 41 24.20 1.14 -13.66
CA GLU A 41 23.26 2.26 -13.87
C GLU A 41 21.94 2.06 -13.13
N LEU A 42 21.38 0.85 -13.17
CA LEU A 42 20.11 0.52 -12.52
C LEU A 42 20.22 0.52 -10.99
N VAL A 43 21.33 0.00 -10.44
CA VAL A 43 21.60 0.04 -8.99
C VAL A 43 21.68 1.49 -8.51
N LYS A 44 22.38 2.36 -9.24
CA LYS A 44 22.45 3.78 -8.89
C LYS A 44 21.07 4.47 -8.92
N ALA A 45 20.21 4.06 -9.85
CA ALA A 45 18.83 4.57 -9.90
C ALA A 45 17.99 4.05 -8.72
N GLU A 46 18.15 2.78 -8.34
CA GLU A 46 17.51 2.16 -7.17
C GLU A 46 17.93 2.84 -5.87
N GLU A 47 19.24 3.08 -5.67
CA GLU A 47 19.77 3.81 -4.51
C GLU A 47 19.12 5.19 -4.36
N LYS A 48 18.94 5.90 -5.46
CA LYS A 48 18.30 7.23 -5.46
C LYS A 48 16.80 7.17 -5.11
N ILE A 49 16.11 6.09 -5.47
CA ILE A 49 14.71 5.88 -5.10
C ILE A 49 14.60 5.60 -3.59
N VAL A 50 15.50 4.76 -3.06
CA VAL A 50 15.58 4.47 -1.62
C VAL A 50 15.91 5.74 -0.83
N GLU A 51 16.87 6.54 -1.29
CA GLU A 51 17.24 7.80 -0.66
C GLU A 51 16.07 8.79 -0.63
N ASP A 52 15.34 8.97 -1.74
CA ASP A 52 14.15 9.83 -1.78
C ASP A 52 13.06 9.35 -0.81
N PHE A 53 12.85 8.03 -0.74
CA PHE A 53 11.88 7.46 0.20
C PHE A 53 12.30 7.66 1.66
N ASN A 54 13.55 7.37 2.02
CA ASN A 54 14.05 7.54 3.39
C ASN A 54 13.99 9.00 3.83
N ASN A 55 14.40 9.94 2.96
CA ASN A 55 14.28 11.38 3.22
C ASN A 55 12.82 11.80 3.48
N PHE A 56 11.85 11.16 2.82
CA PHE A 56 10.44 11.40 3.08
C PHE A 56 10.02 10.85 4.45
N ILE A 57 10.37 9.61 4.79
CA ILE A 57 10.02 8.99 6.08
C ILE A 57 10.63 9.76 7.26
N GLU A 58 11.86 10.25 7.11
CA GLU A 58 12.60 11.04 8.11
C GLU A 58 12.20 12.52 8.14
N SER A 59 11.20 12.94 7.36
CA SER A 59 10.81 14.35 7.29
C SER A 59 10.05 14.82 8.53
N GLU A 60 10.26 16.09 8.93
CA GLU A 60 9.55 16.72 10.06
C GLU A 60 8.03 16.62 9.94
N GLU A 61 7.50 16.63 8.71
CA GLU A 61 6.06 16.53 8.47
C GLU A 61 5.52 15.12 8.76
N VAL A 62 6.29 14.07 8.45
CA VAL A 62 5.96 12.69 8.85
C VAL A 62 6.06 12.56 10.36
N GLU A 63 7.12 13.06 10.99
CA GLU A 63 7.24 13.08 12.45
C GLU A 63 6.06 13.80 13.13
N ALA A 64 5.66 14.95 12.59
CA ALA A 64 4.51 15.71 13.07
C ALA A 64 3.20 14.93 12.93
N LEU A 65 3.01 14.19 11.83
CA LEU A 65 1.84 13.33 11.63
C LEU A 65 1.79 12.22 12.68
N ILE A 66 2.94 11.60 13.00
CA ILE A 66 3.07 10.57 14.03
C ILE A 66 2.78 11.16 15.42
N ALA A 67 3.32 12.34 15.72
CA ALA A 67 3.15 13.00 17.02
C ALA A 67 1.67 13.31 17.34
N GLN A 68 0.85 13.57 16.31
CA GLN A 68 -0.59 13.81 16.42
C GLN A 68 -1.40 12.55 16.74
N LEU A 69 -0.83 11.35 16.61
CA LEU A 69 -1.50 10.12 17.02
C LEU A 69 -1.63 10.07 18.56
N THR A 70 -2.82 9.69 19.05
CA THR A 70 -3.14 9.67 20.48
C THR A 70 -2.32 8.59 21.20
N PRO A 71 -1.88 8.76 22.47
CA PRO A 71 -1.02 7.79 23.17
C PRO A 71 -1.51 6.34 23.24
N LYS A 72 -2.81 6.09 23.05
CA LYS A 72 -3.41 4.74 23.00
C LYS A 72 -3.45 4.12 21.60
N THR A 73 -3.24 4.92 20.56
CA THR A 73 -3.04 4.54 19.15
C THR A 73 -1.63 4.86 18.66
N ARG A 74 -0.80 5.51 19.49
CA ARG A 74 0.67 5.48 19.41
C ARG A 74 1.06 4.03 19.63
N LYS A 75 1.01 3.24 18.57
CA LYS A 75 2.12 2.33 18.41
C LYS A 75 3.38 3.20 18.22
N PRO A 76 4.56 2.74 18.65
CA PRO A 76 5.82 3.38 18.28
C PRO A 76 6.06 3.48 16.75
N ASP A 77 5.20 2.85 15.93
CA ASP A 77 5.60 2.13 14.74
C ASP A 77 5.05 2.71 13.42
N LEU A 78 4.67 4.00 13.28
CA LEU A 78 4.34 4.48 11.92
C LEU A 78 5.60 4.55 11.03
N VAL A 79 6.76 4.86 11.63
CA VAL A 79 8.06 4.71 10.97
C VAL A 79 8.34 3.22 10.75
N ASP A 80 8.17 2.38 11.77
CA ASP A 80 8.40 0.93 11.63
C ASP A 80 7.45 0.29 10.58
N ASP A 81 6.18 0.68 10.51
CA ASP A 81 5.21 0.27 9.47
C ASP A 81 5.70 0.74 8.07
N LEU A 82 6.36 1.91 8.01
CA LEU A 82 6.92 2.46 6.77
C LEU A 82 8.23 1.77 6.36
N GLU A 83 9.06 1.37 7.32
CA GLU A 83 10.25 0.53 7.13
C GLU A 83 9.85 -0.91 6.73
N ASP A 84 8.79 -1.45 7.35
CA ASP A 84 8.21 -2.76 7.03
C ASP A 84 7.73 -2.83 5.59
N PHE A 85 7.36 -1.71 4.95
CA PHE A 85 7.03 -1.73 3.51
C PHE A 85 8.19 -2.18 2.63
N ILE A 86 9.44 -1.98 3.05
CA ILE A 86 10.61 -2.52 2.33
C ILE A 86 10.66 -4.04 2.54
N ALA A 87 10.44 -4.53 3.76
CA ALA A 87 10.42 -5.96 4.08
C ALA A 87 9.24 -6.71 3.42
N LEU A 88 8.13 -6.01 3.18
CA LEU A 88 6.95 -6.55 2.51
C LEU A 88 7.16 -6.82 1.02
N GLN A 89 8.19 -6.25 0.39
CA GLN A 89 8.52 -6.57 -1.01
C GLN A 89 8.73 -8.07 -1.20
N ASP A 90 9.49 -8.72 -0.31
CA ASP A 90 9.77 -10.15 -0.41
C ASP A 90 8.52 -10.99 -0.10
N ASN A 91 7.72 -10.56 0.87
CA ASN A 91 6.41 -11.17 1.13
C ASN A 91 5.50 -11.16 -0.10
N LEU A 92 5.44 -10.03 -0.82
CA LEU A 92 4.66 -9.89 -2.05
C LEU A 92 5.19 -10.79 -3.18
N LYS A 93 6.51 -11.01 -3.28
CA LYS A 93 7.08 -11.98 -4.24
C LYS A 93 6.61 -13.40 -3.93
N ASP A 94 6.60 -13.76 -2.64
CA ASP A 94 6.29 -15.12 -2.19
C ASP A 94 4.80 -15.47 -2.29
N LEU A 95 3.91 -14.47 -2.29
CA LEU A 95 2.49 -14.67 -2.52
C LEU A 95 2.17 -15.28 -3.91
N GLN A 96 3.10 -15.19 -4.87
CA GLN A 96 2.94 -15.65 -6.27
C GLN A 96 1.66 -15.14 -6.93
N GLN A 97 1.14 -14.03 -6.43
CA GLN A 97 0.04 -13.27 -7.02
C GLN A 97 0.67 -11.96 -7.45
N ASN A 98 0.32 -11.45 -8.63
CA ASN A 98 0.75 -10.11 -9.05
C ASN A 98 0.05 -9.07 -8.17
N ALA A 99 0.51 -8.94 -6.94
CA ALA A 99 -0.09 -8.16 -5.89
C ALA A 99 0.77 -6.94 -5.60
N VAL A 100 0.10 -5.83 -5.34
CA VAL A 100 0.73 -4.60 -4.88
C VAL A 100 0.03 -4.16 -3.60
N LEU A 101 0.77 -3.47 -2.75
CA LEU A 101 0.23 -2.88 -1.53
C LEU A 101 0.12 -1.37 -1.71
N LEU A 102 -1.05 -0.82 -1.37
CA LEU A 102 -1.33 0.61 -1.41
C LEU A 102 -1.60 1.15 0.00
N TYR A 103 -0.73 2.04 0.46
CA TYR A 103 -0.86 2.77 1.72
C TYR A 103 -0.95 4.29 1.48
N PRO A 104 -2.15 4.88 1.50
CA PRO A 104 -2.33 6.33 1.42
C PRO A 104 -2.15 7.02 2.78
N LEU A 105 -1.25 7.99 2.85
CA LEU A 105 -1.00 8.86 4.00
C LEU A 105 -1.63 10.23 3.79
N ILE A 106 -2.42 10.68 4.76
CA ILE A 106 -3.19 11.92 4.67
C ILE A 106 -2.46 13.04 5.41
N PHE A 107 -2.05 14.08 4.69
CA PHE A 107 -1.54 15.32 5.25
C PHE A 107 -2.61 16.42 5.18
N GLU A 108 -2.30 17.61 5.71
CA GLU A 108 -3.25 18.71 5.75
C GLU A 108 -3.66 19.21 4.35
N ASN A 109 -2.70 19.32 3.43
CA ASN A 109 -2.89 19.89 2.09
C ASN A 109 -2.57 18.92 0.94
N ARG A 110 -2.23 17.67 1.25
CA ARG A 110 -1.91 16.66 0.25
C ARG A 110 -2.15 15.24 0.74
N LEU A 111 -2.14 14.32 -0.21
CA LEU A 111 -2.19 12.88 0.00
C LEU A 111 -0.89 12.29 -0.57
N GLU A 112 -0.22 11.45 0.21
CA GLU A 112 0.94 10.68 -0.26
C GLU A 112 0.51 9.23 -0.46
N LEU A 113 0.67 8.71 -1.67
CA LEU A 113 0.37 7.32 -1.98
C LEU A 113 1.67 6.53 -1.97
N ILE A 114 1.79 5.59 -1.05
CA ILE A 114 2.92 4.65 -0.99
C ILE A 114 2.48 3.34 -1.63
N LEU A 115 3.18 2.92 -2.69
CA LEU A 115 2.93 1.70 -3.44
C LEU A 115 4.13 0.76 -3.30
N THR A 116 3.92 -0.36 -2.61
CA THR A 116 4.91 -1.45 -2.52
C THR A 116 4.59 -2.50 -3.58
N ASN A 117 5.63 -2.99 -4.24
CA ASN A 117 5.54 -3.98 -5.30
C ASN A 117 6.69 -4.99 -5.16
N PRO A 118 6.62 -6.17 -5.82
CA PRO A 118 7.65 -7.19 -5.66
C PRO A 118 8.97 -6.87 -6.37
N TYR A 119 9.08 -5.81 -7.18
CA TYR A 119 10.23 -5.60 -8.06
C TYR A 119 11.15 -4.45 -7.65
N SER A 120 10.64 -3.43 -6.98
CA SER A 120 11.40 -2.26 -6.55
C SER A 120 11.04 -1.84 -5.14
N SER A 121 11.87 -0.98 -4.54
CA SER A 121 11.54 -0.24 -3.32
C SER A 121 10.20 0.50 -3.45
N PRO A 122 9.55 0.83 -2.31
CA PRO A 122 8.27 1.53 -2.29
C PRO A 122 8.29 2.81 -3.12
N ILE A 123 7.23 3.04 -3.87
CA ILE A 123 7.08 4.21 -4.73
C ILE A 123 6.12 5.18 -4.09
N ARG A 124 6.52 6.44 -4.06
CA ARG A 124 5.71 7.55 -3.58
C ARG A 124 5.08 8.34 -4.73
N ARG A 125 3.78 8.64 -4.64
CA ARG A 125 3.09 9.63 -5.49
C ARG A 125 2.35 10.65 -4.63
N THR A 126 2.67 11.93 -4.84
CA THR A 126 2.01 13.04 -4.15
C THR A 126 0.80 13.53 -4.94
N VAL A 127 -0.32 13.72 -4.26
CA VAL A 127 -1.57 14.24 -4.82
C VAL A 127 -1.98 15.48 -4.03
N GLN A 128 -2.13 16.60 -4.73
CA GLN A 128 -2.54 17.86 -4.11
C GLN A 128 -4.05 17.84 -3.86
N VAL A 129 -4.43 17.66 -2.60
CA VAL A 129 -5.81 17.65 -2.12
C VAL A 129 -5.81 17.97 -0.63
N SER A 130 -6.64 18.94 -0.22
CA SER A 130 -6.75 19.27 1.21
C SER A 130 -7.49 18.17 1.98
N ASN A 131 -7.14 18.00 3.25
CA ASN A 131 -7.81 17.05 4.14
C ASN A 131 -9.32 17.34 4.21
N SER A 132 -9.71 18.62 4.22
CA SER A 132 -11.12 19.05 4.24
C SER A 132 -11.86 18.63 2.96
N GLU A 133 -11.27 18.83 1.78
CA GLU A 133 -11.86 18.41 0.51
C GLU A 133 -11.96 16.88 0.41
N LEU A 134 -10.91 16.17 0.81
CA LEU A 134 -10.88 14.71 0.87
C LEU A 134 -11.98 14.19 1.80
N LYS A 135 -12.09 14.74 3.01
CA LYS A 135 -13.09 14.40 4.01
C LYS A 135 -14.51 14.58 3.48
N GLN A 136 -14.78 15.73 2.87
CA GLN A 136 -16.09 16.03 2.32
C GLN A 136 -16.45 15.05 1.19
N THR A 137 -15.51 14.76 0.29
CA THR A 137 -15.73 13.80 -0.80
C THR A 137 -15.99 12.38 -0.27
N ILE A 138 -15.29 11.95 0.80
CA ILE A 138 -15.55 10.67 1.47
C ILE A 138 -16.97 10.64 2.06
N ILE A 139 -17.40 11.72 2.73
CA ILE A 139 -18.76 11.82 3.28
C ILE A 139 -19.80 11.70 2.17
N ASP A 140 -19.59 12.40 1.06
CA ASP A 140 -20.52 12.39 -0.07
C ASP A 140 -20.55 11.04 -0.76
N PHE A 141 -19.40 10.36 -0.91
CA PHE A 141 -19.33 9.00 -1.41
C PHE A 141 -20.11 8.02 -0.53
N ARG A 142 -19.94 8.09 0.80
CA ARG A 142 -20.66 7.23 1.76
C ARG A 142 -22.15 7.50 1.82
N LYS A 143 -22.57 8.76 1.64
CA LYS A 143 -23.99 9.09 1.48
C LYS A 143 -24.50 8.50 0.18
N ALA A 144 -23.75 8.64 -0.91
CA ALA A 144 -24.14 8.16 -2.22
C ALA A 144 -24.28 6.63 -2.29
N LEU A 145 -23.41 5.90 -1.59
CA LEU A 145 -23.49 4.44 -1.44
C LEU A 145 -24.76 3.96 -0.71
N ARG A 146 -25.30 4.78 0.20
CA ARG A 146 -26.49 4.44 0.99
C ARG A 146 -27.79 4.91 0.34
N GLY A 147 -27.72 5.93 -0.51
CA GLY A 147 -28.88 6.52 -1.18
C GLY A 147 -29.33 5.70 -2.39
N LYS A 148 -30.65 5.62 -2.61
CA LYS A 148 -31.23 4.94 -3.79
C LYS A 148 -31.16 5.74 -5.10
N SER A 149 -30.90 7.05 -5.03
CA SER A 149 -30.97 7.96 -6.19
C SER A 149 -29.76 8.89 -6.37
N SER A 150 -28.71 8.69 -5.58
CA SER A 150 -27.51 9.52 -5.61
C SER A 150 -26.59 9.08 -6.74
N ASP A 151 -26.10 10.03 -7.53
CA ASP A 151 -25.07 9.77 -8.53
C ASP A 151 -23.73 9.48 -7.84
N ILE A 152 -23.56 8.20 -7.48
CA ILE A 152 -22.36 7.66 -6.85
C ILE A 152 -21.11 7.86 -7.70
N LYS A 153 -21.23 7.99 -9.02
CA LYS A 153 -20.08 8.04 -9.93
C LYS A 153 -19.25 9.29 -9.73
N ILE A 154 -19.86 10.43 -9.40
CA ILE A 154 -19.14 11.70 -9.19
C ILE A 154 -18.13 11.60 -8.04
N PRO A 155 -18.54 11.30 -6.78
CA PRO A 155 -17.57 11.16 -5.69
C PRO A 155 -16.67 9.92 -5.86
N ALA A 156 -17.16 8.83 -6.49
CA ALA A 156 -16.32 7.66 -6.79
C ALA A 156 -15.17 7.98 -7.75
N GLN A 157 -15.43 8.80 -8.78
CA GLN A 157 -14.44 9.19 -9.77
C GLN A 157 -13.45 10.21 -9.22
N LYS A 158 -13.89 11.13 -8.35
CA LYS A 158 -12.98 12.02 -7.62
C LYS A 158 -11.98 11.22 -6.77
N LEU A 159 -12.49 10.27 -5.97
CA LEU A 159 -11.64 9.42 -5.15
C LEU A 159 -10.72 8.52 -6.00
N TYR A 160 -11.20 7.99 -7.13
CA TYR A 160 -10.35 7.26 -8.09
C TYR A 160 -9.20 8.14 -8.62
N ASN A 161 -9.51 9.37 -9.01
CA ASN A 161 -8.52 10.32 -9.54
C ASN A 161 -7.44 10.66 -8.52
N TRP A 162 -7.73 10.60 -7.21
CA TRP A 162 -6.76 10.84 -6.16
C TRP A 162 -6.04 9.57 -5.70
N LEU A 163 -6.71 8.43 -5.61
CA LEU A 163 -6.15 7.22 -4.97
C LEU A 163 -5.52 6.23 -5.96
N ILE A 164 -6.01 6.18 -7.20
CA ILE A 164 -5.62 5.14 -8.16
C ILE A 164 -4.98 5.74 -9.41
N LYS A 165 -5.58 6.79 -9.99
CA LYS A 165 -5.10 7.38 -11.25
C LYS A 165 -3.61 7.74 -11.26
N PRO A 166 -3.02 8.31 -10.19
CA PRO A 166 -1.59 8.61 -10.15
C PRO A 166 -0.70 7.37 -10.22
N LEU A 167 -1.26 6.19 -9.92
CA LEU A 167 -0.57 4.91 -9.87
C LEU A 167 -0.87 4.03 -11.10
N GLU A 168 -1.72 4.45 -12.03
CA GLU A 168 -2.16 3.59 -13.15
C GLU A 168 -1.00 3.03 -13.99
N ASN A 169 0.01 3.86 -14.26
CA ASN A 169 1.20 3.39 -14.95
C ASN A 169 2.00 2.38 -14.10
N ASP A 170 2.13 2.66 -12.80
CA ASP A 170 2.84 1.77 -11.87
C ASP A 170 2.12 0.42 -11.76
N LEU A 171 0.80 0.41 -11.59
CA LEU A 171 -0.05 -0.79 -11.57
C LEU A 171 0.06 -1.60 -12.86
N LYS A 172 0.07 -0.92 -14.02
CA LYS A 172 0.23 -1.56 -15.32
C LYS A 172 1.61 -2.18 -15.50
N VAL A 173 2.67 -1.45 -15.16
CA VAL A 173 4.06 -1.94 -15.27
C VAL A 173 4.32 -3.07 -14.28
N ALA A 174 3.69 -3.04 -13.10
CA ALA A 174 3.73 -4.14 -12.13
C ALA A 174 2.95 -5.38 -12.59
N GLU A 175 2.08 -5.24 -13.61
CA GLU A 175 1.10 -6.25 -14.03
C GLU A 175 0.15 -6.65 -12.88
N ALA A 176 -0.20 -5.67 -12.05
CA ALA A 176 -0.98 -5.90 -10.84
C ALA A 176 -2.38 -6.46 -11.15
N GLU A 177 -2.72 -7.56 -10.49
CA GLU A 177 -4.06 -8.16 -10.49
C GLU A 177 -4.76 -7.99 -9.14
N THR A 178 -3.98 -7.89 -8.05
CA THR A 178 -4.47 -7.74 -6.68
C THR A 178 -3.95 -6.44 -6.08
N ILE A 179 -4.83 -5.64 -5.48
CA ILE A 179 -4.46 -4.48 -4.65
C ILE A 179 -4.76 -4.84 -3.19
N ILE A 180 -3.72 -4.90 -2.38
CA ILE A 180 -3.80 -4.99 -0.92
C ILE A 180 -3.87 -3.55 -0.41
N TYR A 181 -5.06 -3.14 0.02
CA TYR A 181 -5.34 -1.81 0.48
C TYR A 181 -5.16 -1.70 1.99
N VAL A 182 -4.34 -0.75 2.41
CA VAL A 182 -4.07 -0.44 3.82
C VAL A 182 -4.65 0.94 4.11
N PRO A 183 -5.92 1.08 4.49
CA PRO A 183 -6.51 2.40 4.70
C PRO A 183 -6.02 3.05 6.00
N ASP A 184 -5.64 4.33 5.90
CA ASP A 184 -5.41 5.18 7.07
C ASP A 184 -6.54 6.20 7.33
N GLY A 185 -6.76 6.51 8.62
CA GLY A 185 -7.69 7.54 9.09
C GLY A 185 -9.08 7.45 8.46
N GLN A 186 -9.51 8.54 7.83
CA GLN A 186 -10.83 8.66 7.20
C GLN A 186 -11.02 7.77 5.96
N LEU A 187 -9.94 7.27 5.37
CA LEU A 187 -10.01 6.38 4.21
C LEU A 187 -10.44 4.95 4.59
N ARG A 188 -10.46 4.59 5.88
CA ARG A 188 -11.06 3.32 6.35
C ARG A 188 -12.54 3.19 6.04
N TYR A 189 -13.20 4.30 5.72
CA TYR A 189 -14.63 4.33 5.44
C TYR A 189 -14.98 4.26 3.95
N ILE A 190 -14.00 4.07 3.06
CA ILE A 190 -14.25 3.95 1.63
C ILE A 190 -14.03 2.50 1.14
N PRO A 191 -15.01 1.87 0.47
CA PRO A 191 -14.76 0.64 -0.27
C PRO A 191 -13.97 0.98 -1.54
N LEU A 192 -12.65 0.71 -1.54
CA LEU A 192 -11.79 0.97 -2.71
C LEU A 192 -12.30 0.27 -3.98
N SER A 193 -12.96 -0.88 -3.81
CA SER A 193 -13.60 -1.66 -4.89
C SER A 193 -14.72 -0.93 -5.63
N ALA A 194 -15.35 0.06 -4.99
CA ALA A 194 -16.43 0.85 -5.56
C ALA A 194 -15.95 2.22 -6.10
N LEU A 195 -14.65 2.40 -6.31
CA LEU A 195 -14.14 3.54 -7.06
C LEU A 195 -14.40 3.36 -8.56
N TYR A 196 -14.61 4.45 -9.30
CA TYR A 196 -15.00 4.44 -10.70
C TYR A 196 -13.98 5.19 -11.55
N ASP A 197 -13.44 4.56 -12.59
CA ASP A 197 -12.41 5.18 -13.43
C ASP A 197 -12.96 6.10 -14.53
N GLY A 198 -14.28 6.10 -14.73
CA GLY A 198 -14.96 6.76 -15.84
C GLY A 198 -15.69 5.77 -16.73
N GLU A 199 -15.25 4.51 -16.75
CA GLU A 199 -15.80 3.42 -17.56
C GLU A 199 -16.19 2.20 -16.73
N LYS A 200 -15.32 1.77 -15.81
CA LYS A 200 -15.45 0.56 -15.00
C LYS A 200 -15.25 0.87 -13.52
N TRP A 201 -15.88 0.05 -12.68
CA TRP A 201 -15.60 0.01 -11.25
C TRP A 201 -14.30 -0.73 -10.98
N LEU A 202 -13.59 -0.34 -9.92
CA LEU A 202 -12.27 -0.91 -9.60
C LEU A 202 -12.32 -2.42 -9.36
N THR A 203 -13.42 -2.91 -8.78
CA THR A 203 -13.68 -4.36 -8.60
C THR A 203 -13.77 -5.15 -9.92
N GLN A 204 -14.00 -4.49 -11.06
CA GLN A 204 -14.02 -5.15 -12.37
C GLN A 204 -12.61 -5.24 -12.98
N ARG A 205 -11.63 -4.57 -12.37
CA ARG A 205 -10.25 -4.46 -12.85
C ARG A 205 -9.26 -5.19 -11.96
N PHE A 206 -9.48 -5.17 -10.64
CA PHE A 206 -8.56 -5.74 -9.67
C PHE A 206 -9.31 -6.54 -8.59
N ARG A 207 -8.63 -7.56 -8.04
CA ARG A 207 -9.00 -8.15 -6.75
C ARG A 207 -8.55 -7.18 -5.65
N ILE A 208 -9.43 -6.87 -4.71
CA ILE A 208 -9.14 -5.87 -3.68
C ILE A 208 -9.30 -6.51 -2.31
N ASN A 209 -8.21 -6.55 -1.56
CA ASN A 209 -8.18 -7.03 -0.19
C ASN A 209 -7.86 -5.86 0.73
N ASN A 210 -8.50 -5.78 1.89
CA ASN A 210 -8.24 -4.72 2.85
C ASN A 210 -7.58 -5.34 4.08
N ILE A 211 -6.44 -4.77 4.48
CA ILE A 211 -5.77 -5.15 5.73
C ILE A 211 -5.58 -3.90 6.60
N THR A 212 -5.37 -4.10 7.89
CA THR A 212 -4.97 -3.00 8.77
C THR A 212 -3.45 -2.83 8.70
N ALA A 213 -2.96 -1.61 8.94
CA ALA A 213 -1.52 -1.37 9.09
C ALA A 213 -0.88 -2.29 10.16
N SER A 214 -1.62 -2.61 11.23
CA SER A 214 -1.17 -3.58 12.25
C SER A 214 -0.99 -5.03 11.77
N SER A 215 -1.34 -5.34 10.51
CA SER A 215 -1.17 -6.65 9.89
C SER A 215 -0.01 -6.69 8.89
N LEU A 216 0.82 -5.63 8.83
CA LEU A 216 1.91 -5.46 7.87
C LEU A 216 3.18 -6.29 8.16
N THR A 217 3.13 -7.21 9.12
CA THR A 217 4.32 -7.95 9.55
C THR A 217 4.61 -9.21 8.73
N ASP A 218 3.58 -9.97 8.33
CA ASP A 218 3.73 -11.20 7.52
C ASP A 218 2.45 -11.53 6.74
N LEU A 219 2.48 -11.30 5.43
CA LEU A 219 1.36 -11.61 4.52
C LEU A 219 1.27 -13.10 4.14
N ASN A 220 2.32 -13.87 4.43
CA ASN A 220 2.42 -15.30 4.15
C ASN A 220 2.15 -16.17 5.38
N SER A 221 1.76 -15.55 6.50
CA SER A 221 1.38 -16.26 7.72
C SER A 221 0.26 -17.27 7.44
N GLN A 222 0.49 -18.53 7.82
CA GLN A 222 -0.53 -19.56 7.64
C GLN A 222 -1.72 -19.29 8.56
N PRO A 223 -2.96 -19.54 8.10
CA PRO A 223 -4.12 -19.45 8.97
C PRO A 223 -3.88 -20.32 10.19
N GLN A 224 -4.01 -19.74 11.39
CA GLN A 224 -3.91 -20.54 12.59
C GLN A 224 -4.98 -21.64 12.56
N PRO A 225 -4.65 -22.88 12.96
CA PRO A 225 -5.62 -23.96 13.02
C PRO A 225 -6.84 -23.50 13.84
N LYS A 226 -8.03 -23.88 13.37
CA LYS A 226 -9.30 -23.46 13.95
C LYS A 226 -9.29 -23.75 15.46
N ILE A 227 -9.13 -22.70 16.27
CA ILE A 227 -9.07 -22.83 17.72
C ILE A 227 -10.44 -23.32 18.19
N GLN A 228 -10.50 -24.51 18.77
CA GLN A 228 -11.70 -25.02 19.42
C GLN A 228 -11.76 -24.37 20.81
N VAL A 229 -12.58 -23.32 20.93
CA VAL A 229 -12.76 -22.61 22.19
C VAL A 229 -14.09 -22.99 22.80
N LEU A 230 -14.07 -23.50 24.03
CA LEU A 230 -15.25 -23.59 24.88
C LEU A 230 -15.36 -22.28 25.67
N ALA A 231 -16.27 -21.40 25.26
CA ALA A 231 -16.55 -20.15 25.96
C ALA A 231 -17.82 -20.31 26.82
N ALA A 232 -17.71 -20.07 28.12
CA ALA A 232 -18.84 -20.05 29.05
C ALA A 232 -18.84 -18.73 29.85
N ALA A 233 -20.03 -18.21 30.14
CA ALA A 233 -20.24 -17.08 31.03
C ALA A 233 -21.36 -17.42 32.01
N PHE A 234 -21.20 -17.09 33.29
CA PHE A 234 -22.23 -17.26 34.31
C PHE A 234 -22.37 -15.98 35.14
N ALA A 235 -23.61 -15.66 35.52
CA ALA A 235 -23.92 -14.43 36.24
C ALA A 235 -23.87 -14.59 37.77
N ASN A 236 -24.04 -15.80 38.31
CA ASN A 236 -23.81 -16.16 39.71
C ASN A 236 -23.72 -17.69 39.87
N GLY A 237 -22.74 -18.18 40.64
CA GLY A 237 -22.53 -19.61 40.94
C GLY A 237 -21.04 -20.01 40.94
N TYR A 238 -20.73 -21.21 41.42
CA TYR A 238 -19.42 -21.85 41.27
C TYR A 238 -19.61 -23.17 40.49
N TYR A 239 -18.80 -23.40 39.47
CA TYR A 239 -18.76 -24.65 38.72
C TYR A 239 -17.33 -25.13 38.58
N GLU A 240 -17.15 -26.44 38.69
CA GLU A 240 -15.88 -27.15 38.49
C GLU A 240 -16.07 -28.01 37.23
N PHE A 241 -15.10 -27.98 36.33
CA PHE A 241 -15.11 -28.80 35.11
C PHE A 241 -13.77 -29.49 34.99
N GLU A 242 -13.80 -30.80 34.77
CA GLU A 242 -12.63 -31.57 34.34
C GLU A 242 -12.52 -31.46 32.82
N ILE A 243 -11.37 -30.98 32.36
CA ILE A 243 -11.02 -30.98 30.94
C ILE A 243 -10.18 -32.22 30.69
N GLU A 244 -10.77 -33.24 30.08
CA GLU A 244 -10.01 -34.31 29.44
C GLU A 244 -9.79 -33.95 27.97
N GLY A 245 -8.54 -33.61 27.62
CA GLY A 245 -8.03 -33.59 26.24
C GLY A 245 -8.44 -32.39 25.40
#